data_AF-A0A6S6RQ00-F1
#
_entry.id   AF-A0A6S6RQ00-F1
#
_cell.length_a   1.000
_cell.length_b   1.000
_cell.length_c   1.000
_cell.angle_alpha   90.00
_cell.angle_beta   90.00
_cell.angle_gamma   90.00
#
_symmetry.space_group_name_H-M   'P 1'
#
loop_
_entity.id
_entity.type
_entity.pdbx_description
1 polymer ?
#
loop_
_entity_poly.entity_id
_entity_poly.type
_entity_poly.pdbx_seq_one_letter_code
_entity_poly.pdbx_strand_id
1 'polypeptide(L)' 'MPLSPLVLETDAPDMPLAGFQGQVNRPERIGLVFEGLCNLRQESAEEIATQLYNSLQLFNIKKEQTNIAK' A
#
# COMPACT_ATOMS: atom_id res chain seq x y z
N MET A 1 12.55 -10.53 -4.02
CA MET A 1 12.39 -9.27 -4.79
C MET A 1 12.88 -8.12 -3.91
N PRO A 2 13.67 -7.17 -4.42
CA PRO A 2 14.08 -5.99 -3.65
C PRO A 2 12.85 -5.18 -3.20
N LEU A 3 12.97 -4.43 -2.09
CA LEU A 3 11.88 -3.57 -1.61
C LEU A 3 11.70 -2.34 -2.53
N SER A 4 12.75 -1.95 -3.26
CA SER A 4 12.81 -0.68 -3.98
C SER A 4 11.82 -0.48 -5.15
N PRO A 5 11.43 -1.49 -5.96
CA PRO A 5 10.50 -1.30 -7.06
C PRO A 5 9.04 -1.63 -6.72
N LEU A 6 8.65 -1.67 -5.44
CA LEU A 6 7.28 -2.04 -5.06
C LEU A 6 6.31 -0.84 -5.10
N VAL A 7 5.15 -1.07 -5.71
CA VAL A 7 3.96 -0.22 -5.68
C VAL A 7 2.83 -1.04 -5.06
N LEU A 8 1.96 -0.39 -4.29
CA LEU A 8 0.80 -1.03 -3.67
C LEU A 8 -0.47 -0.61 -4.40
N GLU A 9 -1.32 -1.56 -4.76
CA GLU A 9 -2.59 -1.32 -5.45
C GLU A 9 -3.69 -2.26 -4.94
N THR A 10 -4.96 -1.89 -5.17
CA THR A 10 -6.11 -2.77 -4.94
C THR A 10 -6.74 -3.27 -6.23
N ASP A 11 -6.53 -2.61 -7.37
CA ASP A 11 -7.26 -2.84 -8.62
C ASP A 11 -8.80 -2.71 -8.48
N ALA A 12 -9.28 -1.89 -7.55
CA ALA A 12 -10.71 -1.66 -7.36
C ALA A 12 -11.36 -1.04 -8.62
N PRO A 13 -12.54 -1.51 -9.06
CA PRO A 13 -13.50 -2.37 -8.33
C PRO A 13 -13.25 -3.89 -8.40
N ASP A 14 -12.25 -4.33 -9.15
CA ASP A 14 -11.96 -5.74 -9.44
C ASP A 14 -11.03 -6.39 -8.40
N MET A 15 -10.69 -7.67 -8.61
CA MET A 15 -9.76 -8.44 -7.77
C MET A 15 -10.02 -8.38 -6.25
N PRO A 16 -11.20 -8.79 -5.75
CA PRO A 16 -11.47 -8.79 -4.31
C PRO A 16 -10.49 -9.67 -3.54
N LEU A 17 -9.99 -9.14 -2.41
CA LEU A 17 -9.12 -9.88 -1.51
C LEU A 17 -9.79 -11.15 -0.97
N ALA A 18 -8.96 -12.09 -0.52
CA ALA A 18 -9.44 -13.29 0.16
C ALA A 18 -10.32 -12.94 1.37
N GLY A 19 -11.50 -13.56 1.47
CA GLY A 19 -12.53 -13.24 2.45
C GLY A 19 -13.60 -12.26 1.95
N PHE A 20 -13.38 -11.62 0.80
CA PHE A 20 -14.31 -10.66 0.18
C PHE A 20 -14.82 -11.11 -1.19
N GLN A 21 -14.71 -12.40 -1.52
CA GLN A 21 -15.17 -12.94 -2.79
C GLN A 21 -16.67 -12.63 -3.02
N GLY A 22 -17.01 -12.25 -4.25
CA GLY A 22 -18.37 -11.83 -4.61
C GLY A 22 -18.75 -10.41 -4.18
N GLN A 23 -17.85 -9.68 -3.50
CA GLN A 23 -18.02 -8.26 -3.19
C GLN A 23 -17.13 -7.41 -4.09
N VAL A 24 -17.58 -6.20 -4.42
CA VAL A 24 -16.76 -5.20 -5.11
C VAL A 24 -15.53 -4.86 -4.26
N ASN A 25 -14.36 -4.80 -4.89
CA ASN A 25 -13.15 -4.33 -4.22
C ASN A 25 -13.15 -2.81 -4.09
N ARG A 26 -12.46 -2.29 -3.08
CA ARG A 26 -12.49 -0.85 -2.77
C ARG A 26 -11.11 -0.31 -2.43
N PRO A 27 -10.79 0.95 -2.76
CA PRO A 27 -9.50 1.56 -2.45
C PRO A 27 -9.10 1.48 -0.97
N GLU A 28 -10.07 1.55 -0.05
CA GLU A 28 -9.82 1.52 1.39
C GLU A 28 -9.24 0.17 1.86
N ARG A 29 -9.40 -0.90 1.08
CA ARG A 29 -8.82 -2.21 1.37
C ARG A 29 -7.31 -2.27 1.12
N ILE A 30 -6.69 -1.19 0.63
CA ILE A 30 -5.23 -1.08 0.49
C ILE A 30 -4.50 -1.36 1.81
N GLY A 31 -5.11 -1.07 2.97
CA GLY A 31 -4.58 -1.41 4.28
C GLY A 31 -4.38 -2.92 4.48
N LEU A 32 -5.30 -3.74 3.98
CA LEU A 32 -5.20 -5.20 4.07
C LEU A 32 -4.12 -5.75 3.13
N VAL A 33 -3.92 -5.12 1.96
CA VAL A 33 -2.81 -5.45 1.07
C VAL A 33 -1.47 -5.13 1.75
N PHE A 34 -1.39 -3.99 2.42
CA PHE A 34 -0.21 -3.60 3.19
C PHE A 34 0.09 -4.55 4.35
N GLU A 35 -0.92 -4.95 5.13
CA GLU A 35 -0.78 -5.96 6.19
C GLU A 35 -0.28 -7.29 5.62
N GLY A 36 -0.86 -7.74 4.51
CA GLY A 36 -0.41 -8.93 3.79
C GLY A 36 1.07 -8.83 3.38
N LEU A 37 1.48 -7.68 2.84
CA LEU A 37 2.88 -7.43 2.47
C LEU A 37 3.81 -7.48 3.71
N CYS A 38 3.42 -6.84 4.81
CA CYS A 38 4.22 -6.86 6.05
C CYS A 38 4.42 -8.28 6.59
N ASN A 39 3.40 -9.14 6.50
CA ASN A 39 3.50 -10.53 6.94
C ASN A 39 4.42 -11.39 6.04
N LEU A 40 4.64 -10.99 4.80
CA LEU A 40 5.49 -11.69 3.82
C LEU A 40 6.95 -11.22 3.82
N ARG A 41 7.25 -10.13 4.53
CA ARG A 41 8.55 -9.44 4.51
C ARG A 41 9.21 -9.48 5.88
N GLN A 42 10.53 -9.32 5.88
CA GLN A 42 11.31 -9.27 7.12
C GLN A 42 11.54 -7.83 7.58
N GLU A 43 11.45 -6.88 6.66
CA GLU A 43 11.54 -5.45 6.93
C GLU A 43 10.37 -4.98 7.81
N SER A 44 10.59 -3.93 8.59
CA SER A 44 9.55 -3.35 9.43
C SER A 44 8.44 -2.69 8.59
N ALA A 45 7.23 -2.59 9.16
CA ALA A 45 6.13 -1.88 8.52
C ALA A 45 6.50 -0.42 8.18
N GLU A 46 7.31 0.24 9.02
CA GLU A 46 7.78 1.61 8.77
C GLU A 46 8.73 1.69 7.57
N GLU A 47 9.67 0.76 7.44
CA GLU A 47 10.57 0.68 6.28
C GLU A 47 9.81 0.38 4.99
N ILE A 48 8.86 -0.57 5.04
CA ILE A 48 8.01 -0.92 3.89
C ILE A 48 7.16 0.29 3.49
N ALA A 49 6.49 0.94 4.45
CA ALA A 49 5.69 2.13 4.18
C ALA A 49 6.55 3.25 3.56
N THR A 50 7.71 3.53 4.16
CA THR A 50 8.66 4.52 3.64
C THR A 50 9.02 4.23 2.18
N GLN A 51 9.32 2.97 1.86
CA GLN A 51 9.67 2.61 0.49
C GLN A 51 8.48 2.68 -0.47
N LEU A 52 7.30 2.24 -0.05
CA LEU A 52 6.07 2.42 -0.84
C LEU A 52 5.80 3.90 -1.10
N TYR A 53 6.01 4.78 -0.13
CA TYR A 53 5.87 6.23 -0.32
C TYR A 53 6.92 6.84 -1.26
N ASN A 54 8.06 6.18 -1.47
CA ASN A 54 9.04 6.62 -2.46
C ASN A 54 8.54 6.39 -3.89
N SER A 55 7.59 5.46 -4.09
CA SER A 55 6.95 5.24 -5.39
C SER A 55 6.20 6.48 -5.91
N LEU A 56 5.82 7.43 -5.05
CA LEU A 56 5.20 8.69 -5.48
C LEU A 56 6.08 9.48 -6.45
N GLN A 57 7.41 9.36 -6.33
CA GLN A 57 8.35 9.99 -7.26
C GLN A 57 8.22 9.43 -8.69
N LEU A 58 7.90 8.15 -8.82
CA LEU A 58 7.68 7.50 -10.12
C LEU A 58 6.50 8.15 -10.88
N PHE A 59 5.49 8.59 -10.14
CA PHE A 59 4.26 9.19 -10.68
C PHE A 59 4.23 10.72 -10.57
N ASN A 60 5.32 11.34 -10.12
CA ASN A 60 5.43 12.79 -9.92
C ASN A 60 4.35 13.37 -8.96
N ILE A 61 3.96 12.58 -7.95
CA ILE A 61 2.97 12.93 -6.92
C ILE A 61 3.70 13.56 -5.72
N LYS A 62 3.20 14.70 -5.23
CA LYS A 62 3.76 15.36 -4.04
C LYS A 62 3.27 14.65 -2.77
N LYS A 63 4.17 14.38 -1.83
CA LYS A 63 3.79 13.98 -0.46
C LYS A 63 3.07 15.17 0.19
N GLU A 64 1.83 14.96 0.61
CA GLU A 64 1.16 15.95 1.48
C GLU A 64 1.86 15.95 2.84
N GLN A 65 2.24 17.14 3.32
CA GLN A 65 2.74 17.29 4.68
C GLN A 65 1.55 17.29 5.63
N THR A 66 1.28 16.17 6.29
CA THR A 66 0.30 16.13 7.36
C THR A 66 0.86 16.90 8.57
N ASN A 67 0.46 18.16 8.74
CA ASN A 67 0.66 18.89 9.98
C ASN A 67 -0.23 18.24 11.05
N ILE A 68 0.32 17.27 11.79
CA ILE A 68 -0.29 16.82 13.04
C ILE A 68 -0.02 17.93 14.06
N ALA A 69 -0.94 18.89 14.14
CA ALA A 69 -0.99 19.82 15.26
C ALA A 69 -1.09 19.00 16.56
N LYS A 70 -0.11 19.18 17.43
CA LYS A 70 -0.11 18.68 18.82
C LYS A 70 -1.25 19.31 19.62
#